data_AF-A0A7W0UWW5-F1
#
_entry.id   AF-A0A7W0UWW5-F1
#
_cell.length_a   1.000
_cell.length_b   1.000
_cell.length_c   1.000
_cell.angle_alpha   90.00
_cell.angle_beta   90.00
_cell.angle_gamma   90.00
#
_symmetry.space_group_name_H-M   'P 1'
#
loop_
_entity.id
_entity.type
_entity.pdbx_description
1 polymer ?
#
loop_
_entity_poly.entity_id
_entity_poly.type
_entity_poly.pdbx_seq_one_letter_code
_entity_poly.pdbx_strand_id
1 'polypeptide(L)'
;MKLNTVIYEQRVAASTTLVLLGAVLLCAAAGTLVAGSPRPVVRVHSQSTSDAIKVVRHMRMPIFGGVIESDSTEWITPQMKRDDSVIRMKGGFLGVVGKMAGGNAAGITITRLDKGVAWQLDPKKKTYQESSLSTYRDVREQQMETSRLPKKAVRLVDSDFKVTSTGQERTLNGWPCKQFITDGYLEFEDIESKVRSRWTFHNEQWNTEATPLLKAFQETELAFHHNYIAKIGLATEDAAGRSQEMVGALGRLLGISQAQLTQAAAKMAREAGKISGVSVADAFRWDLGAGGAKAESSGEQEEGKRGGGLLGALGRMAAGKGAGLPGGGVLSIQGAVEIKSLDKEAGDFEIPESYHRR
;
A
#
# COMPACT_ATOMS: atom_id res chain seq x y z
N MET A 1 -7.97 -1.09 30.81
CA MET A 1 -8.33 -1.79 29.55
C MET A 1 -8.42 -0.89 28.31
N LYS A 2 -8.59 0.45 28.42
CA LYS A 2 -8.72 1.36 27.25
C LYS A 2 -7.39 1.77 26.57
N LEU A 3 -6.23 1.64 27.23
CA LEU A 3 -4.93 2.05 26.65
C LEU A 3 -4.35 1.05 25.64
N ASN A 4 -4.70 -0.24 25.71
CA ASN A 4 -4.15 -1.25 24.80
C ASN A 4 -4.78 -1.21 23.40
N THR A 5 -6.00 -0.69 23.25
CA THR A 5 -6.69 -0.57 21.96
C THR A 5 -6.12 0.55 21.10
N VAL A 6 -5.76 1.69 21.71
CA VAL A 6 -5.19 2.86 21.00
C VAL A 6 -3.79 2.57 20.46
N ILE A 7 -2.98 1.80 21.21
CA ILE A 7 -1.63 1.39 20.77
C ILE A 7 -1.70 0.36 19.64
N TYR A 8 -2.75 -0.47 19.59
CA TYR A 8 -2.96 -1.45 18.52
C TYR A 8 -3.43 -0.74 17.22
N GLU A 9 -4.37 0.21 17.31
CA GLU A 9 -4.82 1.00 16.14
C GLU A 9 -3.71 1.88 15.56
N GLN A 10 -2.85 2.49 16.39
CA GLN A 10 -1.72 3.29 15.89
C GLN A 10 -0.60 2.44 15.26
N ARG A 11 -0.34 1.23 15.76
CA ARG A 11 0.67 0.32 15.17
C ARG A 11 0.19 -0.30 13.86
N VAL A 12 -1.10 -0.62 13.75
CA VAL A 12 -1.72 -1.03 12.50
C VAL A 12 -1.67 0.15 11.52
N ALA A 13 -2.12 1.36 11.91
CA ALA A 13 -2.09 2.53 11.03
C ALA A 13 -0.69 2.90 10.51
N ALA A 14 0.36 2.83 11.33
CA ALA A 14 1.73 3.14 10.89
C ALA A 14 2.32 2.09 9.92
N SER A 15 2.02 0.81 10.14
CA SER A 15 2.44 -0.28 9.24
C SER A 15 1.62 -0.26 7.94
N THR A 16 0.32 0.03 8.01
CA THR A 16 -0.55 0.25 6.85
C THR A 16 -0.14 1.50 6.07
N THR A 17 0.34 2.57 6.71
CA THR A 17 0.81 3.80 6.03
C THR A 17 2.13 3.58 5.28
N LEU A 18 3.06 2.78 5.81
CA LEU A 18 4.31 2.41 5.13
C LEU A 18 4.08 1.40 3.99
N VAL A 19 3.17 0.45 4.19
CA VAL A 19 2.71 -0.47 3.12
C VAL A 19 1.93 0.30 2.05
N LEU A 20 1.11 1.29 2.44
CA LEU A 20 0.43 2.21 1.52
C LEU A 20 1.42 3.13 0.82
N LEU A 21 2.53 3.57 1.41
CA LEU A 21 3.52 4.38 0.70
C LEU A 21 4.32 3.54 -0.30
N GLY A 22 4.70 2.31 0.05
CA GLY A 22 5.31 1.35 -0.88
C GLY A 22 4.34 0.92 -1.99
N ALA A 23 3.08 0.68 -1.64
CA ALA A 23 2.01 0.37 -2.59
C ALA A 23 1.56 1.59 -3.39
N VAL A 24 1.63 2.82 -2.89
CA VAL A 24 1.34 4.05 -3.64
C VAL A 24 2.49 4.35 -4.61
N LEU A 25 3.74 4.07 -4.23
CA LEU A 25 4.88 4.14 -5.16
C LEU A 25 4.80 3.06 -6.24
N LEU A 26 4.30 1.85 -5.94
CA LEU A 26 4.14 0.80 -6.94
C LEU A 26 2.83 0.90 -7.74
N CYS A 27 1.73 1.35 -7.14
CA CYS A 27 0.46 1.62 -7.84
C CYS A 27 0.59 2.87 -8.72
N ALA A 28 1.41 3.86 -8.36
CA ALA A 28 1.76 4.95 -9.27
C ALA A 28 2.68 4.50 -10.41
N ALA A 29 3.42 3.40 -10.25
CA ALA A 29 4.28 2.84 -11.31
C ALA A 29 3.58 1.79 -12.20
N ALA A 30 2.64 1.02 -11.64
CA ALA A 30 1.87 -0.01 -12.36
C ALA A 30 0.51 0.51 -12.88
N GLY A 31 -0.02 1.57 -12.29
CA GLY A 31 -1.17 2.31 -12.78
C GLY A 31 -0.79 3.30 -13.87
N THR A 32 -0.54 2.78 -15.08
CA THR A 32 -0.71 3.50 -16.35
C THR A 32 0.05 4.83 -16.51
N LEU A 33 1.29 4.73 -17.00
CA LEU A 33 1.83 5.71 -17.97
C LEU A 33 1.08 5.53 -19.30
N VAL A 34 -0.19 5.95 -19.36
CA VAL A 34 -0.83 6.29 -20.64
C VAL A 34 -0.72 7.80 -20.77
N ALA A 35 0.24 8.25 -21.58
CA ALA A 35 0.35 9.64 -21.99
C ALA A 35 -0.86 10.00 -22.88
N GLY A 36 -1.99 10.31 -22.24
CA GLY A 36 -3.16 10.92 -22.87
C GLY A 36 -3.29 12.35 -22.38
N SER A 37 -3.31 13.32 -23.30
CA SER A 37 -3.50 14.74 -23.01
C SER A 37 -4.77 14.96 -22.15
N PRO A 38 -4.77 15.90 -21.19
CA PRO A 38 -5.92 16.15 -20.33
C PRO A 38 -7.12 16.59 -21.17
N ARG A 39 -8.15 15.76 -21.25
CA ARG A 39 -9.46 16.16 -21.77
C ARG A 39 -10.24 16.87 -20.65
N PRO A 40 -11.05 17.89 -21.00
CA PRO A 40 -11.77 18.68 -20.01
C PRO A 40 -12.73 17.82 -19.18
N VAL A 41 -12.79 18.13 -17.89
CA VAL A 41 -13.68 17.49 -16.90
C VAL A 41 -15.13 17.74 -17.29
N VAL A 42 -15.81 16.69 -17.75
CA VAL A 42 -17.26 16.72 -18.00
C VAL A 42 -17.98 16.66 -16.65
N ARG A 43 -18.76 17.70 -16.35
CA ARG A 43 -19.64 17.76 -15.18
C ARG A 43 -20.85 16.84 -15.42
N VAL A 44 -20.85 15.65 -14.83
CA VAL A 44 -21.98 14.71 -14.91
C VAL A 44 -22.98 15.04 -13.80
N HIS A 45 -24.24 15.28 -14.15
CA HIS A 45 -25.35 15.43 -13.21
C HIS A 45 -25.72 14.07 -12.61
N SER A 46 -26.01 14.03 -11.30
CA SER A 46 -26.32 12.80 -10.57
C SER A 46 -27.70 12.25 -10.93
N GLN A 47 -27.75 11.23 -11.78
CA GLN A 47 -28.90 10.33 -11.91
C GLN A 47 -28.41 8.90 -12.15
N SER A 48 -29.01 7.98 -11.39
CA SER A 48 -28.86 6.52 -11.41
C SER A 48 -27.54 5.94 -10.92
N THR A 49 -27.63 5.14 -9.86
CA THR A 49 -26.58 4.28 -9.28
C THR A 49 -26.20 3.09 -10.17
N SER A 50 -26.67 3.02 -11.43
CA SER A 50 -26.56 1.87 -12.34
C SER A 50 -25.17 1.65 -12.97
N ASP A 51 -24.26 2.62 -12.88
CA ASP A 51 -23.06 2.63 -13.73
C ASP A 51 -21.75 2.36 -12.96
N ALA A 52 -21.85 1.77 -11.76
CA ALA A 52 -20.65 1.37 -11.03
C ALA A 52 -19.98 0.15 -11.69
N ILE A 53 -18.66 0.10 -11.59
CA ILE A 53 -17.89 -1.07 -11.95
C ILE A 53 -17.71 -1.90 -10.68
N LYS A 54 -18.14 -3.16 -10.74
CA LYS A 54 -17.95 -4.13 -9.68
C LYS A 54 -16.70 -4.94 -9.96
N VAL A 55 -15.81 -5.04 -8.97
CA VAL A 55 -14.61 -5.86 -9.02
C VAL A 55 -14.55 -6.77 -7.81
N VAL A 56 -14.38 -8.07 -8.03
CA VAL A 56 -14.13 -9.03 -6.95
C VAL A 56 -12.64 -9.32 -6.91
N ARG A 57 -12.00 -9.18 -5.75
CA ARG A 57 -10.58 -9.44 -5.56
C ARG A 57 -10.32 -10.46 -4.46
N HIS A 58 -9.26 -11.22 -4.63
CA HIS A 58 -8.65 -12.03 -3.60
C HIS A 58 -7.25 -11.52 -3.31
N MET A 59 -6.92 -11.32 -2.04
CA MET A 59 -5.60 -10.93 -1.59
C MET A 59 -5.06 -11.95 -0.59
N ARG A 60 -3.77 -12.24 -0.70
CA ARG A 60 -3.04 -13.11 0.23
C ARG A 60 -1.72 -12.46 0.61
N MET A 61 -1.54 -12.19 1.90
CA MET A 61 -0.32 -11.61 2.45
C MET A 61 0.23 -12.53 3.54
N PRO A 62 1.27 -13.32 3.25
CA PRO A 62 2.00 -14.02 4.31
C PRO A 62 2.72 -12.98 5.18
N ILE A 63 2.67 -13.22 6.48
CA ILE A 63 3.30 -12.39 7.51
C ILE A 63 4.02 -13.29 8.50
N PHE A 64 4.80 -12.72 9.40
CA PHE A 64 5.58 -13.53 10.34
C PHE A 64 4.69 -14.47 11.16
N GLY A 65 4.86 -15.78 10.94
CA GLY A 65 4.10 -16.82 11.63
C GLY A 65 2.66 -17.02 11.15
N GLY A 66 2.23 -16.44 10.03
CA GLY A 66 0.85 -16.60 9.54
C GLY A 66 0.59 -16.06 8.14
N VAL A 67 -0.67 -16.03 7.76
CA VAL A 67 -1.15 -15.51 6.47
C VAL A 67 -2.43 -14.72 6.71
N ILE A 68 -2.49 -13.52 6.15
CA ILE A 68 -3.73 -12.76 5.99
C ILE A 68 -4.28 -13.07 4.60
N GLU A 69 -5.51 -13.51 4.53
CA GLU A 69 -6.29 -13.60 3.30
C GLU A 69 -7.41 -12.57 3.36
N SER A 70 -7.74 -11.94 2.25
CA SER A 70 -8.88 -11.04 2.14
C SER A 70 -9.62 -11.34 0.85
N ASP A 71 -10.92 -11.60 0.96
CA ASP A 71 -11.83 -11.60 -0.18
C ASP A 71 -12.57 -10.27 -0.15
N SER A 72 -12.54 -9.51 -1.24
CA SER A 72 -13.24 -8.23 -1.31
C SER A 72 -14.10 -8.10 -2.56
N THR A 73 -15.25 -7.45 -2.42
CA THR A 73 -16.09 -7.01 -3.53
C THR A 73 -16.19 -5.50 -3.46
N GLU A 74 -15.72 -4.84 -4.50
CA GLU A 74 -15.72 -3.39 -4.60
C GLU A 74 -16.68 -2.94 -5.70
N TRP A 75 -17.44 -1.89 -5.43
CA TRP A 75 -18.15 -1.12 -6.44
C TRP A 75 -17.52 0.27 -6.49
N ILE A 76 -17.18 0.74 -7.69
CA ILE A 76 -16.49 2.00 -7.85
C ILE A 76 -17.08 2.84 -8.98
N THR A 77 -17.15 4.15 -8.72
CA THR A 77 -17.40 5.23 -9.66
C THR A 77 -16.34 6.31 -9.43
N PRO A 78 -16.24 7.35 -10.28
CA PRO A 78 -15.28 8.43 -10.05
C PRO A 78 -15.48 9.21 -8.73
N GLN A 79 -16.64 9.13 -8.08
CA GLN A 79 -16.98 9.91 -6.87
C GLN A 79 -17.33 9.05 -5.64
N MET A 80 -17.56 7.76 -5.85
CA MET A 80 -18.10 6.87 -4.82
C MET A 80 -17.44 5.52 -4.92
N LYS A 81 -17.09 4.95 -3.77
CA LYS A 81 -16.51 3.61 -3.68
C LYS A 81 -17.15 2.89 -2.51
N ARG A 82 -17.50 1.62 -2.70
CA ARG A 82 -17.90 0.70 -1.65
C ARG A 82 -16.99 -0.51 -1.72
N ASP A 83 -16.50 -0.96 -0.58
CA ASP A 83 -15.65 -2.14 -0.44
C ASP A 83 -16.18 -3.02 0.68
N ASP A 84 -16.71 -4.18 0.30
CA ASP A 84 -17.20 -5.21 1.20
C ASP A 84 -16.10 -6.27 1.29
N SER A 85 -15.42 -6.37 2.45
CA SER A 85 -14.26 -7.24 2.62
C SER A 85 -14.41 -8.21 3.78
N VAL A 86 -13.84 -9.40 3.61
CA VAL A 86 -13.75 -10.43 4.64
C VAL A 86 -12.29 -10.81 4.82
N ILE A 87 -11.72 -10.40 5.95
CA ILE A 87 -10.33 -10.69 6.30
C ILE A 87 -10.28 -11.96 7.15
N ARG A 88 -9.43 -12.90 6.73
CA ARG A 88 -9.15 -14.17 7.40
C ARG A 88 -7.69 -14.22 7.80
N MET A 89 -7.42 -14.42 9.07
CA MET A 89 -6.07 -14.63 9.58
C MET A 89 -5.85 -16.12 9.83
N LYS A 90 -4.88 -16.73 9.15
CA LYS A 90 -4.52 -18.15 9.26
C LYS A 90 -3.12 -18.31 9.83
N GLY A 91 -2.89 -19.36 10.63
CA GLY A 91 -1.56 -19.72 11.14
C GLY A 91 -1.07 -18.92 12.36
N GLY A 92 -0.25 -19.59 13.18
CA GLY A 92 0.46 -19.03 14.34
C GLY A 92 -0.41 -18.26 15.35
N PHE A 93 0.23 -17.29 16.01
CA PHE A 93 -0.40 -16.43 17.02
C PHE A 93 -1.59 -15.64 16.45
N LEU A 94 -1.52 -15.21 15.19
CA LEU A 94 -2.58 -14.42 14.56
C LEU A 94 -3.84 -15.22 14.27
N GLY A 95 -3.72 -16.51 13.94
CA GLY A 95 -4.87 -17.40 13.85
C GLY A 95 -5.58 -17.58 15.19
N VAL A 96 -4.84 -17.60 16.31
CA VAL A 96 -5.43 -17.67 17.66
C VAL A 96 -6.13 -16.36 18.02
N VAL A 97 -5.48 -15.21 17.79
CA VAL A 97 -6.07 -13.88 18.02
C VAL A 97 -7.32 -13.69 17.16
N GLY A 98 -7.28 -14.05 15.88
CA GLY A 98 -8.42 -13.97 14.97
C GLY A 98 -9.61 -14.82 15.46
N LYS A 99 -9.36 -16.05 15.91
CA LYS A 99 -10.40 -16.89 16.51
C LYS A 99 -10.98 -16.28 17.79
N MET A 100 -10.14 -15.73 18.68
CA MET A 100 -10.59 -15.10 19.92
C MET A 100 -11.39 -13.81 19.69
N ALA A 101 -11.07 -13.05 18.64
CA ALA A 101 -11.79 -11.84 18.25
C ALA A 101 -13.14 -12.12 17.55
N GLY A 102 -13.54 -13.39 17.43
CA GLY A 102 -14.81 -13.80 16.84
C GLY A 102 -14.74 -14.26 15.39
N GLY A 103 -13.56 -14.65 14.90
CA GLY A 103 -13.37 -15.24 13.58
C GLY A 103 -13.04 -14.21 12.48
N ASN A 104 -13.46 -14.52 11.25
CA ASN A 104 -13.23 -13.66 10.08
C ASN A 104 -13.78 -12.24 10.35
N ALA A 105 -12.97 -11.22 10.11
CA ALA A 105 -13.39 -9.83 10.26
C ALA A 105 -14.04 -9.38 8.96
N ALA A 106 -15.37 -9.33 8.93
CA ALA A 106 -16.11 -8.71 7.85
C ALA A 106 -16.23 -7.20 8.10
N GLY A 107 -15.96 -6.40 7.09
CA GLY A 107 -16.08 -4.95 7.15
C GLY A 107 -16.64 -4.41 5.84
N ILE A 108 -17.39 -3.32 5.93
CA ILE A 108 -17.87 -2.59 4.76
C ILE A 108 -17.34 -1.16 4.88
N THR A 109 -16.65 -0.68 3.86
CA THR A 109 -16.21 0.72 3.78
C THR A 109 -16.92 1.40 2.62
N ILE A 110 -17.58 2.52 2.88
CA ILE A 110 -18.23 3.33 1.85
C ILE A 110 -17.61 4.72 1.87
N THR A 111 -17.01 5.13 0.76
CA THR A 111 -16.38 6.43 0.57
C THR A 111 -17.19 7.26 -0.41
N ARG A 112 -17.65 8.44 0.04
CA ARG A 112 -18.47 9.38 -0.72
C ARG A 112 -17.73 10.70 -0.87
N LEU A 113 -17.08 10.90 -2.02
CA LEU A 113 -16.32 12.12 -2.30
C LEU A 113 -17.22 13.33 -2.48
N ASP A 114 -18.41 13.14 -3.05
CA ASP A 114 -19.45 14.16 -3.16
C ASP A 114 -19.90 14.66 -1.78
N LYS A 115 -20.09 13.76 -0.81
CA LYS A 115 -20.44 14.10 0.57
C LYS A 115 -19.22 14.47 1.45
N GLY A 116 -18.01 14.13 1.01
CA GLY A 116 -16.79 14.36 1.78
C GLY A 116 -16.65 13.49 3.03
N VAL A 117 -17.21 12.28 3.00
CA VAL A 117 -17.22 11.36 4.14
C VAL A 117 -16.78 9.97 3.73
N ALA A 118 -16.25 9.23 4.70
CA ALA A 118 -16.07 7.79 4.63
C ALA A 118 -16.78 7.14 5.82
N TRP A 119 -17.53 6.07 5.57
CA TRP A 119 -18.20 5.28 6.57
C TRP A 119 -17.53 3.91 6.69
N GLN A 120 -17.27 3.50 7.92
CA GLN A 120 -16.83 2.15 8.24
C GLN A 120 -17.96 1.45 9.00
N LEU A 121 -18.52 0.41 8.39
CA LEU A 121 -19.66 -0.34 8.90
C LEU A 121 -19.17 -1.68 9.50
N ASP A 122 -19.72 -2.05 10.65
CA ASP A 122 -19.57 -3.37 11.30
C ASP A 122 -20.84 -4.19 11.01
N PRO A 123 -20.81 -5.13 10.06
CA PRO A 123 -22.01 -5.87 9.66
C PRO A 123 -22.60 -6.75 10.76
N LYS A 124 -21.75 -7.18 11.72
CA LYS A 124 -22.16 -8.04 12.83
C LYS A 124 -22.93 -7.26 13.88
N LYS A 125 -22.50 -6.03 14.17
CA LYS A 125 -23.16 -5.14 15.14
C LYS A 125 -24.22 -4.25 14.52
N LYS A 126 -24.27 -4.17 13.19
CA LYS A 126 -25.10 -3.19 12.46
C LYS A 126 -24.82 -1.76 12.92
N THR A 127 -23.55 -1.45 13.14
CA THR A 127 -23.10 -0.10 13.52
C THR A 127 -22.23 0.51 12.44
N TYR A 128 -22.16 1.84 12.41
CA TYR A 128 -21.21 2.55 11.55
C TYR A 128 -20.49 3.69 12.28
N GLN A 129 -19.29 3.99 11.80
CA GLN A 129 -18.51 5.16 12.17
C GLN A 129 -18.32 6.04 10.94
N GLU A 130 -18.52 7.35 11.10
CA GLU A 130 -18.32 8.35 10.06
C GLU A 130 -17.01 9.09 10.30
N SER A 131 -16.21 9.21 9.24
CA SER A 131 -14.99 10.01 9.22
C SER A 131 -15.09 11.07 8.13
N SER A 132 -14.80 12.32 8.46
CA SER A 132 -14.70 13.38 7.46
C SER A 132 -13.41 13.21 6.64
N LEU A 133 -13.51 13.41 5.33
CA LEU A 133 -12.34 13.44 4.44
C LEU A 133 -11.56 14.75 4.55
N SER A 134 -12.12 15.81 5.14
CA SER A 134 -11.44 17.10 5.27
C SER A 134 -10.39 17.15 6.38
N THR A 135 -10.47 16.24 7.36
CA THR A 135 -9.63 16.23 8.58
C THR A 135 -8.16 15.91 8.31
N TYR A 136 -7.83 15.43 7.10
CA TYR A 136 -6.45 15.11 6.73
C TYR A 136 -5.53 16.33 6.58
N ARG A 137 -6.08 17.53 6.29
CA ARG A 137 -5.28 18.76 6.26
C ARG A 137 -4.74 19.11 7.65
N ASP A 138 -5.63 19.11 8.64
CA ASP A 138 -5.32 19.52 10.01
C ASP A 138 -4.34 18.55 10.70
N VAL A 139 -4.48 17.24 10.46
CA VAL A 139 -3.56 16.22 10.99
C VAL A 139 -2.18 16.32 10.36
N ARG A 140 -2.07 16.71 9.09
CA ARG A 140 -0.79 16.87 8.39
C ARG A 140 0.02 18.04 8.97
N GLU A 141 -0.63 19.18 9.21
CA GLU A 141 0.01 20.34 9.81
C GLU A 141 0.57 20.00 11.20
N GLN A 142 -0.22 19.29 12.02
CA GLN A 142 0.20 18.86 13.35
C GLN A 142 1.31 17.79 13.33
N GLN A 143 1.29 16.86 12.37
CA GLN A 143 2.35 15.84 12.24
C GLN A 143 3.66 16.43 11.72
N MET A 144 3.62 17.39 10.78
CA MET A 144 4.83 18.04 10.27
C MET A 144 5.56 18.85 11.35
N GLU A 145 4.83 19.45 12.29
CA GLU A 145 5.44 20.16 13.43
C GLU A 145 6.09 19.20 14.45
N THR A 146 5.56 17.99 14.60
CA THR A 146 6.02 17.02 15.61
C THR A 146 7.05 16.01 15.08
N SER A 147 7.13 15.77 13.78
CA SER A 147 8.12 14.86 13.18
C SER A 147 9.45 15.57 12.87
N ARG A 148 10.20 15.97 13.91
CA ARG A 148 11.66 16.19 13.80
C ARG A 148 12.38 14.85 13.84
N LEU A 149 12.08 13.96 12.89
CA LEU A 149 12.93 12.78 12.69
C LEU A 149 14.33 13.29 12.30
N PRO A 150 15.41 12.76 12.91
CA PRO A 150 16.75 13.10 12.47
C PRO A 150 16.86 12.75 11.00
N LYS A 151 17.05 13.77 10.16
CA LYS A 151 17.27 13.63 8.72
C LYS A 151 18.65 12.97 8.54
N LYS A 152 18.72 11.65 8.62
CA LYS A 152 19.88 10.95 8.07
C LYS A 152 19.85 11.19 6.57
N ALA A 153 20.78 12.01 6.10
CA ALA A 153 20.91 12.28 4.68
C ALA A 153 21.41 11.00 4.02
N VAL A 154 20.52 10.30 3.32
CA VAL A 154 20.88 9.17 2.46
C VAL A 154 20.95 9.66 1.02
N ARG A 155 21.65 8.95 0.14
CA ARG A 155 21.67 9.23 -1.31
C ARG A 155 21.40 7.94 -2.07
N LEU A 156 20.58 8.00 -3.12
CA LEU A 156 20.49 6.90 -4.07
C LEU A 156 21.83 6.80 -4.82
N VAL A 157 22.53 5.68 -4.70
CA VAL A 157 23.83 5.44 -5.36
C VAL A 157 23.72 4.55 -6.57
N ASP A 158 22.74 3.66 -6.60
CA ASP A 158 22.50 2.78 -7.74
C ASP A 158 21.02 2.36 -7.80
N SER A 159 20.56 2.01 -9.00
CA SER A 159 19.22 1.48 -9.19
C SER A 159 19.15 0.63 -10.46
N ASP A 160 18.45 -0.49 -10.34
CA ASP A 160 18.11 -1.31 -11.49
C ASP A 160 16.64 -1.70 -11.51
N PHE A 161 16.15 -1.90 -12.72
CA PHE A 161 14.78 -2.29 -12.99
C PHE A 161 14.77 -3.03 -14.31
N LYS A 162 14.16 -4.21 -14.33
CA LYS A 162 14.13 -5.09 -15.50
C LYS A 162 12.77 -5.75 -15.60
N VAL A 163 12.17 -5.67 -16.78
CA VAL A 163 10.98 -6.46 -17.13
C VAL A 163 11.38 -7.59 -18.07
N THR A 164 10.93 -8.79 -17.75
CA THR A 164 11.11 -10.01 -18.54
C THR A 164 9.76 -10.61 -18.89
N SER A 165 9.46 -10.77 -20.17
CA SER A 165 8.36 -11.64 -20.61
C SER A 165 8.83 -13.08 -20.50
N THR A 166 8.08 -13.93 -19.79
CA THR A 166 8.51 -15.32 -19.55
C THR A 166 8.11 -16.28 -20.66
N GLY A 167 7.24 -15.83 -21.57
CA GLY A 167 6.59 -16.69 -22.57
C GLY A 167 5.54 -17.66 -21.98
N GLN A 168 5.31 -17.64 -20.67
CA GLN A 168 4.28 -18.46 -20.06
C GLN A 168 2.90 -17.85 -20.29
N GLU A 169 1.94 -18.72 -20.59
CA GLU A 169 0.55 -18.39 -20.81
C GLU A 169 -0.35 -19.26 -19.92
N ARG A 170 -1.41 -18.67 -19.36
CA ARG A 170 -2.46 -19.41 -18.64
C ARG A 170 -3.76 -18.65 -18.65
N THR A 171 -4.88 -19.34 -18.46
CA THR A 171 -6.18 -18.67 -18.27
C THR A 171 -6.44 -18.46 -16.78
N LEU A 172 -6.71 -17.21 -16.36
CA LEU A 172 -7.12 -16.85 -15.01
C LEU A 172 -8.53 -16.28 -15.03
N ASN A 173 -9.48 -16.91 -14.32
CA ASN A 173 -10.86 -16.45 -14.20
C ASN A 173 -11.54 -16.10 -15.54
N GLY A 174 -11.21 -16.87 -16.60
CA GLY A 174 -11.74 -16.67 -17.95
C GLY A 174 -10.93 -15.71 -18.83
N TRP A 175 -9.86 -15.08 -18.32
CA TRP A 175 -8.97 -14.23 -19.11
C TRP A 175 -7.72 -14.99 -19.57
N PRO A 176 -7.39 -14.98 -20.88
CA PRO A 176 -6.12 -15.48 -21.35
C PRO A 176 -4.99 -14.52 -20.94
N CYS A 177 -4.05 -15.01 -20.14
CA CYS A 177 -3.00 -14.19 -19.54
C CYS A 177 -1.60 -14.62 -20.00
N LYS A 178 -0.72 -13.63 -20.13
CA LYS A 178 0.73 -13.79 -20.32
C LYS A 178 1.46 -13.32 -19.07
N GLN A 179 2.52 -14.02 -18.69
CA GLN A 179 3.29 -13.66 -17.51
C GLN A 179 4.44 -12.70 -17.82
N PHE A 180 4.57 -11.70 -16.96
CA PHE A 180 5.70 -10.79 -16.90
C PHE A 180 6.34 -10.86 -15.51
N ILE A 181 7.66 -10.75 -15.45
CA ILE A 181 8.40 -10.64 -14.20
C ILE A 181 9.14 -9.31 -14.21
N THR A 182 8.94 -8.56 -13.14
CA THR A 182 9.55 -7.27 -12.87
C THR A 182 10.49 -7.41 -11.68
N ASP A 183 11.78 -7.28 -11.93
CA ASP A 183 12.83 -7.36 -10.91
C ASP A 183 13.58 -6.04 -10.82
N GLY A 184 14.10 -5.73 -9.64
CA GLY A 184 15.13 -4.71 -9.53
C GLY A 184 15.46 -4.34 -8.10
N TYR A 185 16.20 -3.23 -7.99
CA TYR A 185 16.67 -2.75 -6.71
C TYR A 185 16.89 -1.24 -6.69
N LEU A 186 16.89 -0.70 -5.47
CA LEU A 186 17.37 0.64 -5.14
C LEU A 186 18.48 0.49 -4.10
N GLU A 187 19.65 1.07 -4.37
CA GLU A 187 20.76 1.10 -3.43
C GLU A 187 20.95 2.51 -2.90
N PHE A 188 20.91 2.62 -1.58
CA PHE A 188 21.09 3.87 -0.86
C PHE A 188 22.40 3.83 -0.09
N GLU A 189 23.04 4.98 0.04
CA GLU A 189 24.21 5.18 0.89
C GLU A 189 23.91 6.30 1.89
N ASP A 190 24.12 6.03 3.17
CA ASP A 190 24.11 7.05 4.20
C ASP A 190 25.32 7.99 4.02
N ILE A 191 25.08 9.29 3.88
CA ILE A 191 26.11 10.27 3.48
C ILE A 191 27.20 10.40 4.55
N GLU A 192 26.85 10.25 5.83
CA GLU A 192 27.77 10.39 6.96
C GLU A 192 28.59 9.12 7.16
N SER A 193 27.93 7.99 7.33
CA SER A 193 28.56 6.70 7.67
C SER A 193 29.09 5.93 6.46
N LYS A 194 28.70 6.31 5.24
CA LYS A 194 28.96 5.60 3.98
C LYS A 194 28.42 4.17 3.94
N VAL A 195 27.57 3.79 4.91
CA VAL A 195 26.93 2.47 4.93
C VAL A 195 25.90 2.40 3.82
N ARG A 196 25.94 1.31 3.05
CA ARG A 196 25.00 1.05 1.97
C ARG A 196 23.89 0.10 2.38
N SER A 197 22.67 0.42 1.98
CA SER A 197 21.49 -0.44 2.09
C SER A 197 20.92 -0.69 0.69
N ARG A 198 20.44 -1.91 0.44
CA ARG A 198 19.83 -2.28 -0.83
C ARG A 198 18.40 -2.76 -0.58
N TRP A 199 17.47 -2.18 -1.31
CA TRP A 199 16.08 -2.61 -1.36
C TRP A 199 15.88 -3.36 -2.66
N THR A 200 15.44 -4.62 -2.62
CA THR A 200 15.10 -5.37 -3.83
C THR A 200 13.59 -5.52 -3.93
N PHE A 201 13.07 -5.42 -5.14
CA PHE A 201 11.68 -5.72 -5.43
C PHE A 201 11.63 -6.81 -6.50
N HIS A 202 10.65 -7.70 -6.34
CA HIS A 202 10.31 -8.76 -7.26
C HIS A 202 8.79 -8.74 -7.42
N ASN A 203 8.31 -8.76 -8.65
CA ASN A 203 6.89 -8.76 -8.94
C ASN A 203 6.59 -9.65 -10.15
N GLU A 204 5.77 -10.66 -9.94
CA GLU A 204 5.22 -11.49 -11.01
C GLU A 204 3.82 -10.98 -11.35
N GLN A 205 3.55 -10.77 -12.64
CA GLN A 205 2.28 -10.24 -13.11
C GLN A 205 1.70 -11.17 -14.17
N TRP A 206 0.39 -11.36 -14.13
CA TRP A 206 -0.36 -12.08 -15.14
C TRP A 206 -1.29 -11.11 -15.84
N ASN A 207 -0.98 -10.85 -17.11
CA ASN A 207 -1.62 -9.78 -17.87
C ASN A 207 -2.48 -10.35 -18.99
N THR A 208 -3.70 -9.84 -19.09
CA THR A 208 -4.62 -10.12 -20.20
C THR A 208 -4.67 -8.94 -21.16
N GLU A 209 -5.15 -9.16 -22.37
CA GLU A 209 -5.49 -8.06 -23.29
C GLU A 209 -6.49 -7.10 -22.64
N ALA A 210 -6.29 -5.80 -22.89
CA ALA A 210 -7.10 -4.73 -22.33
C ALA A 210 -8.49 -4.69 -22.97
N THR A 211 -9.46 -5.40 -22.37
CA THR A 211 -10.87 -5.33 -22.78
C THR A 211 -11.47 -3.94 -22.48
N PRO A 212 -12.57 -3.53 -23.14
CA PRO A 212 -13.24 -2.26 -22.84
C PRO A 212 -13.62 -2.10 -21.37
N LEU A 213 -14.03 -3.19 -20.70
CA LEU A 213 -14.40 -3.16 -19.30
C LEU A 213 -13.19 -3.00 -18.38
N LEU A 214 -12.07 -3.67 -18.66
CA LEU A 214 -10.82 -3.49 -17.91
C LEU A 214 -10.28 -2.06 -18.04
N LYS A 215 -10.35 -1.47 -19.24
CA LYS A 215 -9.96 -0.07 -19.44
C LYS A 215 -10.85 0.89 -18.65
N ALA A 216 -12.17 0.71 -18.75
CA ALA A 216 -13.13 1.52 -17.99
C ALA A 216 -12.90 1.41 -16.48
N PHE A 217 -12.55 0.21 -16.00
CA PHE A 217 -12.20 -0.03 -14.62
C PHE A 217 -10.95 0.76 -14.19
N GLN A 218 -9.84 0.66 -14.94
CA GLN A 218 -8.61 1.40 -14.66
C GLN A 218 -8.83 2.92 -14.68
N GLU A 219 -9.55 3.43 -15.68
CA GLU A 219 -9.88 4.86 -15.78
C GLU A 219 -10.74 5.33 -14.60
N THR A 220 -11.71 4.51 -14.18
CA THR A 220 -12.59 4.83 -13.05
C THR A 220 -11.83 4.81 -11.72
N GLU A 221 -10.96 3.82 -11.50
CA GLU A 221 -10.11 3.72 -10.31
C GLU A 221 -9.14 4.90 -10.24
N LEU A 222 -8.48 5.25 -11.35
CA LEU A 222 -7.61 6.42 -11.44
C LEU A 222 -8.37 7.72 -11.16
N ALA A 223 -9.54 7.91 -11.77
CA ALA A 223 -10.37 9.09 -11.56
C ALA A 223 -10.83 9.21 -10.09
N PHE A 224 -11.27 8.11 -9.48
CA PHE A 224 -11.63 8.08 -8.07
C PHE A 224 -10.45 8.46 -7.19
N HIS A 225 -9.27 7.86 -7.39
CA HIS A 225 -8.09 8.18 -6.60
C HIS A 225 -7.66 9.64 -6.75
N HIS A 226 -7.67 10.17 -7.97
CA HIS A 226 -7.40 11.58 -8.22
C HIS A 226 -8.37 12.48 -7.45
N ASN A 227 -9.67 12.19 -7.52
CA ASN A 227 -10.70 12.96 -6.82
C ASN A 227 -10.60 12.80 -5.30
N TYR A 228 -10.23 11.62 -4.80
CA TYR A 228 -10.01 11.35 -3.39
C TYR A 228 -8.85 12.19 -2.86
N ILE A 229 -7.70 12.15 -3.55
CA ILE A 229 -6.51 12.97 -3.25
C ILE A 229 -6.87 14.46 -3.25
N ALA A 230 -7.71 14.91 -4.19
CA ALA A 230 -8.22 16.28 -4.20
C ALA A 230 -9.06 16.59 -2.97
N LYS A 231 -9.97 15.69 -2.61
CA LYS A 231 -10.89 15.86 -1.48
C LYS A 231 -10.17 15.96 -0.15
N ILE A 232 -9.13 15.14 0.07
CA ILE A 232 -8.30 15.19 1.29
C ILE A 232 -7.29 16.35 1.27
N GLY A 233 -7.35 17.24 0.27
CA GLY A 233 -6.55 18.45 0.22
C GLY A 233 -5.14 18.28 -0.33
N LEU A 234 -4.87 17.16 -0.98
CA LEU A 234 -3.58 16.87 -1.58
C LEU A 234 -3.51 17.24 -3.08
N ALA A 235 -4.64 17.43 -3.79
CA ALA A 235 -4.58 17.81 -5.22
C ALA A 235 -4.43 19.32 -5.47
N THR A 236 -3.39 19.68 -6.24
CA THR A 236 -3.23 20.89 -7.09
C THR A 236 -4.41 21.40 -7.86
N GLU A 237 -4.56 22.72 -8.04
CA GLU A 237 -4.99 23.24 -9.35
C GLU A 237 -3.96 22.88 -10.46
N ASP A 238 -2.68 22.76 -10.10
CA ASP A 238 -1.60 22.19 -10.94
C ASP A 238 -1.14 20.82 -10.40
N ALA A 239 -1.80 19.75 -10.85
CA ALA A 239 -1.44 18.37 -10.50
C ALA A 239 -0.04 17.98 -11.02
N ALA A 240 0.41 18.57 -12.14
CA ALA A 240 1.73 18.33 -12.69
C ALA A 240 2.81 18.97 -11.80
N GLY A 241 2.63 20.23 -11.42
CA GLY A 241 3.53 20.96 -10.52
C GLY A 241 3.66 20.30 -9.14
N ARG A 242 2.57 19.80 -8.53
CA ARG A 242 2.67 19.09 -7.23
C ARG A 242 3.15 17.66 -7.32
N SER A 243 2.94 16.93 -8.42
CA SER A 243 3.61 15.64 -8.58
C SER A 243 5.13 15.82 -8.63
N GLN A 244 5.61 16.84 -9.32
CA GLN A 244 7.02 17.24 -9.29
C GLN A 244 7.45 17.73 -7.90
N GLU A 245 6.61 18.49 -7.19
CA GLU A 245 6.90 18.93 -5.83
C GLU A 245 6.93 17.77 -4.83
N MET A 246 6.04 16.79 -4.94
CA MET A 246 5.97 15.60 -4.09
C MET A 246 7.16 14.69 -4.36
N VAL A 247 7.50 14.45 -5.63
CA VAL A 247 8.71 13.74 -6.04
C VAL A 247 9.94 14.49 -5.52
N GLY A 248 9.98 15.81 -5.63
CA GLY A 248 11.06 16.64 -5.11
C GLY A 248 11.13 16.67 -3.57
N ALA A 249 9.99 16.64 -2.89
CA ALA A 249 9.90 16.57 -1.44
C ALA A 249 10.32 15.19 -0.92
N LEU A 250 9.92 14.12 -1.60
CA LEU A 250 10.39 12.76 -1.36
C LEU A 250 11.89 12.67 -1.62
N GLY A 251 12.38 13.28 -2.71
CA GLY A 251 13.80 13.42 -3.00
C GLY A 251 14.54 14.12 -1.87
N ARG A 252 14.05 15.27 -1.39
CA ARG A 252 14.63 15.98 -0.24
C ARG A 252 14.58 15.16 1.05
N LEU A 253 13.49 14.43 1.30
CA LEU A 253 13.36 13.56 2.48
C LEU A 253 14.35 12.40 2.43
N LEU A 254 14.57 11.84 1.25
CA LEU A 254 15.45 10.71 1.00
C LEU A 254 16.87 11.13 0.58
N GLY A 255 17.18 12.43 0.59
CA GLY A 255 18.44 13.00 0.06
C GLY A 255 18.78 12.62 -1.39
N ILE A 256 17.78 12.32 -2.21
CA ILE A 256 17.90 12.00 -3.64
C ILE A 256 17.67 13.28 -4.45
N SER A 257 18.55 13.56 -5.41
CA SER A 257 18.34 14.69 -6.32
C SER A 257 17.18 14.45 -7.29
N GLN A 258 16.55 15.53 -7.74
CA GLN A 258 15.49 15.47 -8.77
C GLN A 258 15.96 14.81 -10.07
N ALA A 259 17.23 15.03 -10.44
CA ALA A 259 17.84 14.42 -11.62
C ALA A 259 17.92 12.90 -11.49
N GLN A 260 18.36 12.39 -10.33
CA GLN A 260 18.42 10.95 -10.05
C GLN A 260 17.02 10.31 -10.04
N LEU A 261 16.03 10.98 -9.44
CA LEU A 261 14.64 10.49 -9.45
C LEU A 261 14.08 10.46 -10.88
N THR A 262 14.30 11.51 -11.66
CA THR A 262 13.87 11.57 -13.06
C THR A 262 14.54 10.47 -13.90
N GLN A 263 15.83 10.22 -13.69
CA GLN A 263 16.57 9.17 -14.39
C GLN A 263 16.04 7.77 -14.02
N ALA A 264 15.84 7.51 -12.73
CA ALA A 264 15.28 6.24 -12.24
C ALA A 264 13.85 6.02 -12.77
N ALA A 265 13.01 7.06 -12.73
CA ALA A 265 11.66 7.03 -13.27
C ALA A 265 11.65 6.78 -14.79
N ALA A 266 12.53 7.43 -15.55
CA ALA A 266 12.64 7.20 -16.99
C ALA A 266 13.11 5.77 -17.31
N LYS A 267 14.03 5.20 -16.51
CA LYS A 267 14.46 3.80 -16.65
C LYS A 267 13.30 2.84 -16.37
N MET A 268 12.60 3.04 -15.26
CA MET A 268 11.40 2.28 -14.89
C MET A 268 10.33 2.36 -15.97
N ALA A 269 10.03 3.55 -16.49
CA ALA A 269 9.04 3.76 -17.55
C ALA A 269 9.39 3.01 -18.84
N ARG A 270 10.67 3.04 -19.28
CA ARG A 270 11.12 2.30 -20.46
C ARG A 270 10.94 0.79 -20.31
N GLU A 271 11.25 0.26 -19.14
CA GLU A 271 11.11 -1.17 -18.86
C GLU A 271 9.65 -1.57 -18.67
N ALA A 272 8.86 -0.78 -17.94
CA ALA A 272 7.42 -0.97 -17.78
C ALA A 272 6.68 -0.95 -19.13
N GLY A 273 7.17 -0.16 -20.11
CA GLY A 273 6.65 -0.16 -21.48
C GLY A 273 6.77 -1.51 -22.22
N LYS A 274 7.55 -2.47 -21.71
CA LYS A 274 7.61 -3.84 -22.24
C LYS A 274 6.42 -4.70 -21.80
N ILE A 275 5.73 -4.29 -20.74
CA ILE A 275 4.56 -5.00 -20.22
C ILE A 275 3.37 -4.68 -21.14
N SER A 276 2.80 -5.72 -21.74
CA SER A 276 1.59 -5.58 -22.54
C SER A 276 0.34 -6.00 -21.75
N GLY A 277 -0.79 -5.36 -22.02
CA GLY A 277 -2.08 -5.71 -21.42
C GLY A 277 -2.29 -5.11 -20.03
N VAL A 278 -3.25 -5.65 -19.29
CA VAL A 278 -3.64 -5.24 -17.94
C VAL A 278 -3.43 -6.40 -16.99
N SER A 279 -2.74 -6.14 -15.87
CA SER A 279 -2.55 -7.16 -14.83
C SER A 279 -3.89 -7.50 -14.17
N VAL A 280 -4.19 -8.80 -14.10
CA VAL A 280 -5.34 -9.35 -13.35
C VAL A 280 -4.89 -10.19 -12.17
N ALA A 281 -3.58 -10.45 -12.04
CA ALA A 281 -3.00 -11.04 -10.85
C ALA A 281 -1.55 -10.60 -10.69
N ASP A 282 -1.20 -10.16 -9.49
CA ASP A 282 0.14 -9.75 -9.12
C ASP A 282 0.59 -10.54 -7.89
N ALA A 283 1.82 -11.04 -7.90
CA ALA A 283 2.52 -11.49 -6.70
C ALA A 283 3.75 -10.59 -6.52
N PHE A 284 3.96 -10.03 -5.34
CA PHE A 284 5.07 -9.12 -5.08
C PHE A 284 5.84 -9.54 -3.84
N ARG A 285 7.12 -9.23 -3.85
CA ARG A 285 8.04 -9.35 -2.73
C ARG A 285 8.99 -8.16 -2.73
N TRP A 286 9.18 -7.60 -1.55
CA TRP A 286 10.04 -6.46 -1.29
C TRP A 286 10.92 -6.81 -0.10
N ASP A 287 12.23 -6.79 -0.32
CA ASP A 287 13.21 -7.03 0.71
C ASP A 287 13.90 -5.70 1.01
N LEU A 288 13.60 -5.13 2.17
CA LEU A 288 14.19 -3.90 2.66
C LEU A 288 15.45 -4.27 3.45
N GLY A 289 16.59 -4.27 2.76
CA GLY A 289 17.88 -4.61 3.35
C GLY A 289 18.29 -3.62 4.45
N ALA A 290 18.78 -4.17 5.57
CA ALA A 290 19.49 -3.38 6.57
C ALA A 290 20.86 -2.96 6.01
N GLY A 291 21.25 -1.70 6.23
CA GLY A 291 22.56 -1.20 5.82
C GLY A 291 23.67 -2.10 6.36
N GLY A 292 24.58 -2.53 5.50
CA GLY A 292 25.58 -3.54 5.83
C GLY A 292 26.46 -3.14 7.00
N ALA A 293 26.28 -3.76 8.16
CA ALA A 293 27.35 -3.97 9.10
C ALA A 293 27.94 -5.35 8.79
N LYS A 294 29.10 -5.35 8.12
CA LYS A 294 29.99 -6.51 8.11
C LYS A 294 30.47 -6.65 9.56
N ALA A 295 29.83 -7.53 10.33
CA ALA A 295 30.24 -7.81 11.70
C ALA A 295 31.50 -8.68 11.64
N GLU A 296 32.68 -8.07 11.76
CA GLU A 296 33.86 -8.78 12.25
C GLU A 296 33.58 -9.17 13.70
N SER A 297 33.59 -10.47 13.95
CA SER A 297 33.44 -11.04 15.28
C SER A 297 34.72 -10.83 16.08
N SER A 298 34.76 -9.79 16.91
CA SER A 298 35.63 -9.78 18.10
C SER A 298 34.76 -10.10 19.30
N GLY A 299 34.96 -11.29 19.86
CA GLY A 299 34.25 -11.74 21.04
C GLY A 299 34.68 -10.99 22.30
N GLU A 300 33.76 -10.90 23.26
CA GLU A 300 34.05 -11.08 24.68
C GLU A 300 32.72 -11.25 25.42
N GLN A 301 32.66 -12.31 26.23
CA GLN A 301 31.57 -12.60 27.16
C GLN A 301 31.74 -11.75 28.40
N GLU A 302 30.63 -11.24 28.96
CA GLU A 302 30.53 -11.11 30.41
C GLU A 302 29.11 -11.48 30.87
N GLU A 303 29.07 -12.35 31.89
CA GLU A 303 27.91 -12.91 32.55
C GLU A 303 27.30 -11.93 33.56
N GLY A 304 25.96 -11.87 33.63
CA GLY A 304 25.23 -11.18 34.69
C GLY A 304 23.76 -11.59 34.78
N LYS A 305 23.47 -12.61 35.61
CA LYS A 305 22.15 -12.86 36.25
C LYS A 305 21.84 -11.67 37.20
N ARG A 306 20.63 -11.22 37.56
CA ARG A 306 19.23 -11.69 37.53
C ARG A 306 18.35 -10.49 37.96
N GLY A 307 17.10 -10.37 37.47
CA GLY A 307 16.08 -9.44 38.02
C GLY A 307 14.93 -9.19 37.04
N GLY A 308 13.75 -9.75 37.32
CA GLY A 308 12.69 -10.03 36.34
C GLY A 308 11.63 -8.94 36.13
N GLY A 309 11.00 -9.00 34.95
CA GLY A 309 9.80 -8.24 34.58
C GLY A 309 9.64 -8.15 33.06
N LEU A 310 8.43 -8.38 32.53
CA LEU A 310 8.08 -8.27 31.10
C LEU A 310 8.41 -6.87 30.52
N LEU A 311 8.41 -5.84 31.37
CA LEU A 311 8.84 -4.47 31.06
C LEU A 311 10.36 -4.33 30.87
N GLY A 312 11.18 -5.16 31.54
CA GLY A 312 12.63 -5.19 31.36
C GLY A 312 13.06 -5.80 30.01
N ALA A 313 12.25 -6.70 29.45
CA ALA A 313 12.46 -7.26 28.11
C ALA A 313 12.18 -6.25 26.99
N LEU A 314 11.25 -5.31 27.21
CA LEU A 314 10.93 -4.24 26.27
C LEU A 314 11.94 -3.07 26.33
N GLY A 315 12.45 -2.74 27.53
CA GLY A 315 13.52 -1.75 27.68
C GLY A 315 14.81 -2.12 26.94
N ARG A 316 15.18 -3.40 26.94
CA ARG A 316 16.35 -3.91 26.19
C ARG A 316 16.16 -3.98 24.67
N MET A 317 14.92 -3.98 24.17
CA MET A 317 14.67 -3.88 22.71
C MET A 317 14.73 -2.45 22.18
N ALA A 318 14.44 -1.45 23.02
CA ALA A 318 14.36 -0.05 22.58
C ALA A 318 15.65 0.76 22.86
N ALA A 319 16.44 0.39 23.87
CA ALA A 319 17.60 1.16 24.31
C ALA A 319 18.88 0.30 24.36
N GLY A 320 19.52 0.11 23.20
CA GLY A 320 20.95 -0.23 23.10
C GLY A 320 21.35 -1.70 23.25
N LYS A 321 21.99 -2.22 22.18
CA LYS A 321 22.80 -3.45 22.11
C LYS A 321 22.06 -4.75 22.50
N GLY A 322 21.59 -5.47 21.48
CA GLY A 322 21.23 -6.89 21.63
C GLY A 322 19.77 -7.24 21.41
N ALA A 323 19.18 -6.73 20.33
CA ALA A 323 18.07 -7.39 19.65
C ALA A 323 18.25 -7.22 18.13
N GLY A 324 19.47 -7.53 17.65
CA GLY A 324 19.59 -7.98 16.29
C GLY A 324 18.83 -9.29 16.19
N LEU A 325 17.98 -9.42 15.16
CA LEU A 325 17.73 -10.74 14.59
C LEU A 325 19.10 -11.43 14.45
N PRO A 326 19.23 -12.72 14.81
CA PRO A 326 20.49 -13.43 14.57
C PRO A 326 20.78 -13.37 13.06
N GLY A 327 21.78 -12.56 12.70
CA GLY A 327 22.03 -12.09 11.32
C GLY A 327 21.22 -10.82 11.00
N GLY A 328 21.91 -9.71 10.68
CA GLY A 328 21.31 -8.40 10.37
C GLY A 328 20.12 -8.49 9.40
N GLY A 329 18.91 -8.52 9.97
CA GLY A 329 17.73 -9.03 9.28
C GLY A 329 17.15 -8.04 8.27
N VAL A 330 16.88 -8.56 7.08
CA VAL A 330 16.11 -7.92 6.02
C VAL A 330 14.63 -7.93 6.41
N LEU A 331 13.94 -6.78 6.33
CA LEU A 331 12.48 -6.75 6.43
C LEU A 331 11.90 -7.14 5.07
N SER A 332 11.30 -8.31 4.98
CA SER A 332 10.61 -8.78 3.76
C SER A 332 9.11 -8.55 3.86
N ILE A 333 8.53 -7.87 2.88
CA ILE A 333 7.09 -7.69 2.68
C ILE A 333 6.74 -8.46 1.41
N GLN A 334 5.72 -9.31 1.45
CA GLN A 334 5.29 -10.01 0.25
C GLN A 334 3.78 -10.23 0.28
N GLY A 335 3.18 -10.39 -0.89
CA GLY A 335 1.76 -10.58 -1.04
C GLY A 335 1.37 -10.95 -2.47
N ALA A 336 0.10 -11.32 -2.64
CA ALA A 336 -0.50 -11.55 -3.93
C ALA A 336 -1.91 -10.95 -3.96
N VAL A 337 -2.31 -10.41 -5.11
CA VAL A 337 -3.65 -9.89 -5.39
C VAL A 337 -4.10 -10.48 -6.72
N GLU A 338 -5.36 -10.89 -6.80
CA GLU A 338 -5.96 -11.44 -8.01
C GLU A 338 -7.38 -10.89 -8.18
N ILE A 339 -7.68 -10.36 -9.36
CA ILE A 339 -9.04 -10.03 -9.79
C ILE A 339 -9.74 -11.34 -10.13
N LYS A 340 -10.86 -11.63 -9.47
CA LYS A 340 -11.67 -12.83 -9.67
C LYS A 340 -12.81 -12.63 -10.64
N SER A 341 -13.41 -11.44 -10.66
CA SER A 341 -14.40 -11.05 -11.66
C SER A 341 -14.46 -9.53 -11.79
N LEU A 342 -14.99 -9.07 -12.92
CA LEU A 342 -15.18 -7.66 -13.23
C LEU A 342 -16.48 -7.52 -14.03
N ASP A 343 -17.41 -6.71 -13.52
CA ASP A 343 -18.75 -6.56 -14.07
C ASP A 343 -19.21 -5.09 -13.97
N LYS A 344 -20.29 -4.75 -14.67
CA LYS A 344 -21.05 -3.51 -14.41
C LYS A 344 -22.26 -3.86 -13.57
N GLU A 345 -22.40 -3.23 -12.42
CA GLU A 345 -23.49 -3.49 -11.49
C GLU A 345 -23.82 -2.21 -10.74
N ALA A 346 -25.10 -2.02 -10.40
CA ALA A 346 -25.48 -0.89 -9.57
C ALA A 346 -24.79 -0.99 -8.20
N GLY A 347 -24.13 0.09 -7.78
CA GLY A 347 -23.49 0.16 -6.47
C GLY A 347 -24.42 0.74 -5.42
N ASP A 348 -24.47 0.12 -4.24
CA ASP A 348 -25.15 0.68 -3.06
C ASP A 348 -24.17 1.50 -2.22
N PHE A 349 -24.14 2.81 -2.45
CA PHE A 349 -23.20 3.74 -1.81
C PHE A 349 -23.79 4.51 -0.63
N GLU A 350 -24.84 3.98 -0.01
CA GLU A 350 -25.46 4.55 1.19
C GLU A 350 -25.36 3.57 2.37
N ILE A 351 -25.50 4.11 3.58
CA ILE A 351 -25.60 3.27 4.78
C ILE A 351 -26.97 2.58 4.75
N PRO A 352 -27.06 1.24 4.87
CA PRO A 352 -28.36 0.58 4.92
C PRO A 352 -29.14 0.99 6.17
N GLU A 353 -30.45 1.18 6.07
CA GLU A 353 -31.31 1.69 7.16
C GLU A 353 -31.22 0.88 8.46
N SER A 354 -30.85 -0.41 8.36
CA SER A 354 -30.65 -1.28 9.52
C SER A 354 -29.43 -0.90 10.41
N TYR A 355 -28.56 -0.01 9.95
CA TYR A 355 -27.35 0.38 10.67
C TYR A 355 -27.57 1.64 11.52
N HIS A 356 -26.98 1.67 12.71
CA HIS A 356 -27.02 2.83 13.60
C HIS A 356 -25.61 3.39 13.85
N ARG A 357 -25.52 4.69 14.09
CA ARG A 357 -24.25 5.34 14.39
C ARG A 357 -23.73 4.84 15.75
N ARG A 358 -22.44 4.52 15.81
CA ARG A 358 -21.77 4.11 17.05
C ARG A 358 -21.56 5.26 18.01
#